data_AF-A0A7K8QSC2-F1
#
_entry.id   AF-A0A7K8QSC2-F1
#
_cell.length_a   1.000
_cell.length_b   1.000
_cell.length_c   1.000
_cell.angle_alpha   90.00
_cell.angle_beta   90.00
_cell.angle_gamma   90.00
#
_symmetry.space_group_name_H-M   'P 1'
#
loop_
_entity.id
_entity.type
_entity.pdbx_description
1 polymer ?
#
loop_
_entity_poly.entity_id
_entity_poly.type
_entity_poly.pdbx_seq_one_letter_code
_entity_poly.pdbx_strand_id
1 'polypeptide(L)'
;MASTSAEIIAFLLTISGWVLVSSTLPTDYWKVSTIDGTVITTATFWANLWKTCVTDSTGVSNCKDFPSMLALDGYIQACRGLMISAVCLGFFGAVFGLIGMKCTKVGGSDQTKAKIACLAGLIFILSGLCSMTSCSLYANRITSEFFDPSFVAQKYELGAALFIGWAGASLCIIGGSIFCFSIAENSNSARRGYAYNGAASVMSSRSKVHNSVPDKTPPKHFDKNAYV
;
A
#
# COMPACT_ATOMS: atom_id res chain seq x y z
N MET A 1 -14.43 14.25 -1.38
CA MET A 1 -13.95 13.90 -2.74
C MET A 1 -12.48 13.59 -2.60
N ALA A 2 -12.08 12.32 -2.62
CA ALA A 2 -10.66 12.04 -2.81
C ALA A 2 -10.28 12.61 -4.19
N SER A 3 -9.49 13.69 -4.16
CA SER A 3 -9.04 14.36 -5.36
C SER A 3 -8.23 13.37 -6.18
N THR A 4 -8.38 13.39 -7.50
CA THR A 4 -7.49 12.65 -8.42
C THR A 4 -6.01 12.88 -8.09
N SER A 5 -5.68 14.05 -7.55
CA SER A 5 -4.37 14.38 -6.99
C SER A 5 -3.92 13.43 -5.87
N ALA A 6 -4.80 13.05 -4.93
CA ALA A 6 -4.46 12.13 -3.85
C ALA A 6 -4.18 10.71 -4.36
N GLU A 7 -4.96 10.22 -5.35
CA GLU A 7 -4.70 8.92 -6.00
C GLU A 7 -3.35 8.91 -6.72
N ILE A 8 -3.00 10.00 -7.42
CA ILE A 8 -1.72 10.16 -8.12
C ILE A 8 -0.56 10.22 -7.13
N ILE A 9 -0.67 11.05 -6.07
CA ILE A 9 0.38 11.16 -5.05
C ILE A 9 0.59 9.80 -4.37
N ALA A 10 -0.48 9.10 -4.01
CA ALA A 10 -0.39 7.78 -3.40
C ALA A 10 0.29 6.77 -4.33
N PHE A 11 -0.03 6.77 -5.62
CA PHE A 11 0.63 5.92 -6.61
C PHE A 11 2.13 6.25 -6.75
N LEU A 12 2.50 7.53 -6.77
CA LEU A 12 3.92 7.94 -6.83
C LEU A 12 4.68 7.51 -5.57
N LEU A 13 4.05 7.60 -4.39
CA LEU A 13 4.63 7.13 -3.13
C LEU A 13 4.82 5.61 -3.13
N THR A 14 3.84 4.83 -3.59
CA THR A 14 3.99 3.37 -3.62
C THR A 14 4.99 2.90 -4.66
N ILE A 15 5.05 3.54 -5.84
CA ILE A 15 6.03 3.20 -6.88
C ILE A 15 7.45 3.57 -6.44
N SER A 16 7.65 4.76 -5.88
CA SER A 16 8.97 5.15 -5.34
C SER A 16 9.40 4.23 -4.19
N GLY A 17 8.49 3.90 -3.28
CA GLY A 17 8.74 2.90 -2.23
C GLY A 17 9.14 1.54 -2.79
N TRP A 18 8.41 1.05 -3.80
CA TRP A 18 8.69 -0.24 -4.45
C TRP A 18 10.04 -0.25 -5.17
N VAL A 19 10.41 0.84 -5.83
CA VAL A 19 11.73 0.99 -6.46
C VAL A 19 12.85 0.92 -5.42
N LEU A 20 12.69 1.59 -4.27
CA LEU A 20 13.67 1.53 -3.17
C LEU A 20 13.76 0.12 -2.54
N VAL A 21 12.63 -0.55 -2.34
CA VAL A 21 12.62 -1.95 -1.87
C VAL A 21 13.33 -2.87 -2.88
N SER A 22 13.09 -2.66 -4.18
CA SER A 22 13.70 -3.43 -5.26
C SER A 22 15.21 -3.20 -5.37
N SER A 23 15.67 -1.96 -5.17
CA SER A 23 17.11 -1.63 -5.18
C SER A 23 17.84 -2.12 -3.93
N THR A 24 17.13 -2.28 -2.81
CA THR A 24 17.71 -2.81 -1.56
C THR A 24 18.19 -4.26 -1.71
N LEU A 25 17.47 -5.08 -2.50
CA LEU A 25 17.77 -6.49 -2.70
C LEU A 25 19.18 -6.77 -3.28
N PRO A 26 19.64 -6.08 -4.34
CA PRO A 26 21.00 -6.21 -4.85
C PRO A 26 22.05 -5.33 -4.15
N THR A 27 21.65 -4.39 -3.28
CA THR A 27 22.60 -3.47 -2.64
C THR A 27 23.64 -4.24 -1.82
N ASP A 28 24.90 -3.88 -1.98
CA ASP A 28 26.06 -4.61 -1.44
C ASP A 28 26.22 -4.51 0.10
N TYR A 29 25.75 -3.44 0.71
CA TYR A 29 26.01 -3.11 2.12
C TYR A 29 24.80 -3.35 3.02
N TRP A 30 24.47 -4.60 3.34
CA TRP A 30 23.47 -4.93 4.37
C TRP A 30 24.08 -5.00 5.77
N LYS A 31 25.33 -5.46 5.86
CA LYS A 31 26.14 -5.38 7.08
C LYS A 31 27.59 -5.07 6.73
N VAL A 32 28.28 -4.37 7.62
CA VAL A 32 29.69 -3.97 7.47
C VAL A 32 30.42 -4.26 8.77
N SER A 33 31.63 -4.82 8.74
CA SER A 33 32.39 -5.12 9.95
C SER A 33 32.84 -3.83 10.66
N THR A 34 32.74 -3.81 11.99
CA THR A 34 33.33 -2.73 12.79
C THR A 34 34.85 -2.93 12.88
N ILE A 35 35.60 -1.83 13.01
CA ILE A 35 37.07 -1.81 13.05
C ILE A 35 37.60 -2.06 14.49
N ASP A 36 36.71 -2.09 15.48
CA ASP A 36 37.07 -2.26 16.89
C ASP A 36 37.40 -3.72 17.23
N GLY A 37 38.70 -4.08 17.20
CA GLY A 37 39.20 -5.13 18.11
C GLY A 37 40.30 -6.07 17.62
N THR A 38 40.69 -6.10 16.35
CA THR A 38 41.81 -6.97 15.91
C THR A 38 42.88 -6.19 15.15
N VAL A 39 43.99 -5.93 15.85
CA VAL A 39 45.19 -5.19 15.42
C VAL A 39 45.97 -5.91 14.28
N ILE A 40 45.45 -7.00 13.72
CA ILE A 40 46.22 -7.87 12.78
C ILE A 40 45.63 -7.92 11.37
N THR A 41 44.42 -7.42 11.10
CA THR A 41 43.85 -7.46 9.73
C THR A 41 43.24 -6.14 9.29
N THR A 42 43.92 -5.50 8.34
CA THR A 42 43.51 -4.27 7.64
C THR A 42 42.46 -4.55 6.56
N ALA A 43 41.44 -5.34 6.87
CA ALA A 43 40.45 -5.82 5.92
C ALA A 43 39.03 -5.46 6.36
N THR A 44 38.26 -4.83 5.48
CA THR A 44 36.85 -4.48 5.71
C THR A 44 35.94 -5.55 5.13
N PHE A 45 35.12 -6.18 5.96
CA PHE A 45 34.16 -7.19 5.54
C PHE A 45 32.79 -6.57 5.36
N TRP A 46 32.13 -6.88 4.26
CA TRP A 46 30.76 -6.45 4.00
C TRP A 46 29.99 -7.59 3.33
N ALA A 47 28.68 -7.62 3.57
CA ALA A 47 27.84 -8.65 2.99
C ALA A 47 26.45 -8.08 2.65
N ASN A 48 25.88 -8.64 1.59
CA ASN A 48 24.47 -8.48 1.24
C ASN A 48 23.73 -9.81 1.42
N LEU A 49 22.54 -9.95 0.84
CA LEU A 49 21.78 -11.20 0.88
C LEU A 49 22.43 -12.32 0.08
N TRP A 50 23.28 -12.05 -0.90
CA TRP A 50 23.71 -12.98 -1.96
C TRP A 50 25.17 -13.40 -1.86
N LYS A 51 26.02 -12.48 -1.45
CA LYS A 51 27.48 -12.62 -1.39
C LYS A 51 28.02 -11.93 -0.14
N THR A 52 29.20 -12.39 0.25
CA THR A 52 30.07 -11.75 1.22
C THR A 52 31.35 -11.33 0.53
N CYS A 53 31.88 -10.18 0.90
CA CYS A 53 33.09 -9.63 0.32
C CYS A 53 34.01 -9.09 1.40
N VAL A 54 35.29 -9.05 1.07
CA VAL A 54 36.35 -8.51 1.90
C VAL A 54 37.20 -7.57 1.07
N THR A 55 37.49 -6.39 1.60
CA THR A 55 38.35 -5.39 0.97
C THR A 55 39.61 -5.24 1.81
N ASP A 56 40.76 -5.64 1.25
CA ASP A 56 42.06 -5.55 1.93
C ASP A 56 42.64 -4.13 1.89
N SER A 57 43.69 -3.85 2.66
CA SER A 57 44.39 -2.55 2.70
C SER A 57 44.96 -2.08 1.36
N THR A 58 45.16 -2.99 0.41
CA THR A 58 45.58 -2.69 -0.96
C THR A 58 44.43 -2.15 -1.83
N GLY A 59 43.21 -2.10 -1.30
CA GLY A 59 41.99 -1.70 -2.01
C GLY A 59 41.38 -2.82 -2.87
N VAL A 60 42.00 -4.01 -2.89
CA VAL A 60 41.49 -5.16 -3.64
C VAL A 60 40.30 -5.77 -2.90
N SER A 61 39.19 -5.97 -3.62
CA SER A 61 37.97 -6.59 -3.07
C SER A 61 37.79 -8.00 -3.59
N ASN A 62 37.76 -8.98 -2.69
CA ASN A 62 37.50 -10.39 -2.99
C ASN A 62 36.09 -10.75 -2.53
N CYS A 63 35.24 -11.18 -3.46
CA CYS A 63 33.85 -11.54 -3.20
C CYS A 63 33.61 -13.04 -3.36
N LYS A 64 32.80 -13.60 -2.48
CA LYS A 64 32.35 -14.99 -2.50
C LYS A 64 30.84 -15.05 -2.34
N ASP A 65 30.18 -15.71 -3.29
CA ASP A 65 28.75 -16.00 -3.19
C ASP A 65 28.48 -16.99 -2.05
N PHE A 66 27.34 -16.84 -1.38
CA PHE A 66 26.95 -17.77 -0.34
C PHE A 66 26.73 -19.18 -0.95
N PRO A 67 27.34 -20.23 -0.37
CA PRO A 67 27.10 -21.60 -0.84
C PRO A 67 25.61 -21.94 -0.70
N SER A 68 25.16 -22.88 -1.55
CA SER A 68 23.78 -23.32 -1.76
C SER A 68 22.91 -23.33 -0.49
N MET A 69 21.60 -23.06 -0.67
CA MET A 69 20.53 -22.87 0.35
C MET A 69 20.60 -23.75 1.63
N LEU A 70 21.24 -24.92 1.59
CA LEU A 70 21.30 -25.87 2.70
C LEU A 70 22.41 -25.56 3.74
N ALA A 71 23.42 -24.76 3.39
CA ALA A 71 24.57 -24.44 4.25
C ALA A 71 24.57 -23.00 4.77
N LEU A 72 23.52 -22.22 4.48
CA LEU A 72 23.41 -20.82 4.80
C LEU A 72 22.56 -20.60 6.06
N ASP A 73 22.86 -19.56 6.83
CA ASP A 73 22.10 -19.21 8.03
C ASP A 73 20.62 -18.97 7.71
N GLY A 74 19.73 -19.63 8.45
CA GLY A 74 18.30 -19.70 8.13
C GLY A 74 17.62 -18.32 8.07
N TYR A 75 18.13 -17.32 8.81
CA TYR A 75 17.57 -15.96 8.74
C TYR A 75 17.83 -15.28 7.40
N ILE A 76 18.96 -15.57 6.73
CA ILE A 76 19.28 -14.98 5.42
C ILE A 76 18.32 -15.53 4.36
N GLN A 77 18.02 -16.82 4.42
CA GLN A 77 17.04 -17.44 3.53
C GLN A 77 15.63 -16.87 3.76
N ALA A 78 15.23 -16.66 5.02
CA ALA A 78 13.96 -16.01 5.34
C ALA A 78 13.91 -14.57 4.80
N CYS A 79 14.98 -13.79 4.97
CA CYS A 79 15.08 -12.43 4.44
C CYS A 79 15.00 -12.41 2.90
N ARG A 80 15.69 -13.32 2.21
CA ARG A 80 15.59 -13.46 0.75
C ARG A 80 14.15 -13.73 0.31
N GLY A 81 13.47 -14.67 0.96
CA GLY A 81 12.08 -15.00 0.66
C GLY A 81 11.14 -13.80 0.85
N LEU A 82 11.29 -13.07 1.97
CA LEU A 82 10.50 -11.88 2.28
C LEU A 82 10.77 -10.71 1.32
N MET A 83 12.03 -10.47 0.92
CA MET A 83 12.36 -9.40 -0.04
C MET A 83 11.85 -9.74 -1.45
N ILE A 84 12.01 -10.99 -1.91
CA ILE A 84 11.51 -11.41 -3.22
C ILE A 84 9.98 -11.33 -3.24
N SER A 85 9.31 -11.81 -2.20
CA SER A 85 7.85 -11.71 -2.11
C SER A 85 7.38 -10.26 -2.08
N ALA A 86 8.08 -9.37 -1.37
CA ALA A 86 7.79 -7.94 -1.36
C ALA A 86 7.90 -7.32 -2.78
N VAL A 87 8.94 -7.66 -3.54
CA VAL A 87 9.14 -7.17 -4.92
C VAL A 87 8.03 -7.70 -5.84
N CYS A 88 7.70 -9.00 -5.77
CA CYS A 88 6.63 -9.60 -6.57
C CYS A 88 5.26 -9.00 -6.24
N LEU A 89 4.93 -8.84 -4.95
CA LEU A 89 3.70 -8.20 -4.51
C LEU A 89 3.63 -6.75 -5.00
N GLY A 90 4.72 -5.98 -4.89
CA GLY A 90 4.76 -4.61 -5.37
C GLY A 90 4.56 -4.49 -6.89
N PHE A 91 5.05 -5.44 -7.68
CA PHE A 91 4.78 -5.51 -9.12
C PHE A 91 3.28 -5.71 -9.41
N PHE A 92 2.64 -6.69 -8.77
CA PHE A 92 1.19 -6.90 -8.93
C PHE A 92 0.38 -5.70 -8.40
N GLY A 93 0.82 -5.10 -7.29
CA GLY A 93 0.25 -3.87 -6.73
C GLY A 93 0.32 -2.71 -7.72
N ALA A 94 1.43 -2.53 -8.42
CA ALA A 94 1.59 -1.50 -9.45
C ALA A 94 0.64 -1.71 -10.63
N VAL A 95 0.52 -2.95 -11.12
CA VAL A 95 -0.41 -3.30 -12.22
C VAL A 95 -1.86 -3.03 -11.82
N PHE A 96 -2.29 -3.48 -10.64
CA PHE A 96 -3.64 -3.21 -10.15
C PHE A 96 -3.86 -1.73 -9.86
N GLY A 97 -2.85 -1.02 -9.35
CA GLY A 97 -2.89 0.42 -9.14
C GLY A 97 -3.17 1.16 -10.45
N LEU A 98 -2.41 0.86 -11.51
CA LEU A 98 -2.61 1.45 -12.83
C LEU A 98 -4.01 1.18 -13.37
N ILE A 99 -4.53 -0.04 -13.26
CA ILE A 99 -5.88 -0.38 -13.76
C ILE A 99 -6.98 0.28 -12.90
N GLY A 100 -6.76 0.41 -11.60
CA GLY A 100 -7.75 0.90 -10.63
C GLY A 100 -7.88 2.42 -10.55
N MET A 101 -6.88 3.18 -11.00
CA MET A 101 -6.91 4.65 -10.99
C MET A 101 -7.99 5.22 -11.91
N LYS A 102 -8.64 6.31 -11.49
CA LYS A 102 -9.70 6.97 -12.29
C LYS A 102 -9.19 7.54 -13.61
N CYS A 103 -7.92 7.94 -13.68
CA CYS A 103 -7.31 8.48 -14.90
C CYS A 103 -7.05 7.42 -15.98
N THR A 104 -7.11 6.13 -15.64
CA THR A 104 -6.83 5.05 -16.58
C THR A 104 -8.10 4.63 -17.31
N LYS A 105 -8.13 4.82 -18.63
CA LYS A 105 -9.23 4.46 -19.56
C LYS A 105 -9.25 2.95 -19.89
N VAL A 106 -9.06 2.07 -18.91
CA VAL A 106 -9.42 0.65 -19.04
C VAL A 106 -10.91 0.56 -18.71
N GLY A 107 -11.73 0.00 -19.60
CA GLY A 107 -13.19 -0.05 -19.42
C GLY A 107 -13.62 -0.68 -18.08
N GLY A 108 -14.84 -0.37 -17.63
CA GLY A 108 -15.38 -0.88 -16.37
C GLY A 108 -16.12 0.19 -15.57
N SER A 109 -16.95 -0.23 -14.62
CA SER A 109 -17.66 0.69 -13.72
C SER A 109 -16.71 1.34 -12.72
N ASP A 110 -17.02 2.56 -12.27
CA ASP A 110 -16.24 3.26 -11.24
C ASP A 110 -16.15 2.45 -9.93
N GLN A 111 -17.17 1.65 -9.63
CA GLN A 111 -17.19 0.75 -8.48
C GLN A 111 -16.17 -0.38 -8.62
N THR A 112 -15.99 -0.94 -9.83
CA THR A 112 -14.99 -1.97 -10.09
C THR A 112 -13.58 -1.40 -9.97
N LYS A 113 -13.34 -0.21 -10.54
CA LYS A 113 -12.05 0.50 -10.45
C LYS A 113 -11.67 0.81 -9.01
N ALA A 114 -12.62 1.32 -8.22
CA ALA A 114 -12.46 1.53 -6.79
C ALA A 114 -12.06 0.25 -6.04
N LYS A 115 -12.71 -0.89 -6.32
CA LYS A 115 -12.34 -2.17 -5.69
C LYS A 115 -10.92 -2.63 -6.06
N ILE A 116 -10.57 -2.54 -7.34
CA ILE A 116 -9.23 -2.91 -7.83
C ILE A 116 -8.17 -2.00 -7.22
N ALA A 117 -8.44 -0.70 -7.13
CA ALA A 117 -7.53 0.24 -6.51
C ALA A 117 -7.37 -0.06 -4.99
N CYS A 118 -8.44 -0.38 -4.27
CA CYS A 118 -8.35 -0.77 -2.86
C CYS A 118 -7.49 -2.03 -2.68
N LEU A 119 -7.69 -3.03 -3.56
CA LEU A 119 -6.86 -4.23 -3.57
C LEU A 119 -5.37 -3.90 -3.82
N ALA A 120 -5.07 -2.99 -4.75
CA ALA A 120 -3.71 -2.53 -5.00
C ALA A 120 -3.07 -1.90 -3.75
N GLY A 121 -3.81 -1.05 -3.04
CA GLY A 121 -3.36 -0.45 -1.78
C GLY A 121 -3.03 -1.49 -0.70
N LEU A 122 -3.88 -2.50 -0.53
CA LEU A 122 -3.64 -3.62 0.40
C LEU A 122 -2.39 -4.43 0.01
N ILE A 123 -2.19 -4.68 -1.28
CA ILE A 123 -1.01 -5.39 -1.79
C ILE A 123 0.27 -4.59 -1.53
N PHE A 124 0.25 -3.26 -1.71
CA PHE A 124 1.40 -2.41 -1.39
C PHE A 124 1.69 -2.35 0.12
N ILE A 125 0.66 -2.36 0.97
CA ILE A 125 0.84 -2.47 2.43
C ILE A 125 1.51 -3.82 2.77
N LEU A 126 1.02 -4.92 2.20
CA LEU A 126 1.60 -6.25 2.43
C LEU A 126 3.05 -6.33 1.93
N SER A 127 3.34 -5.79 0.76
CA SER A 127 4.70 -5.66 0.21
C SER A 127 5.62 -4.89 1.15
N GLY A 128 5.17 -3.73 1.65
CA GLY A 128 5.91 -2.91 2.60
C GLY A 128 6.15 -3.63 3.93
N LEU A 129 5.16 -4.36 4.46
CA LEU A 129 5.31 -5.17 5.67
C LEU A 129 6.32 -6.29 5.49
N CYS A 130 6.29 -7.02 4.36
CA CYS A 130 7.28 -8.05 4.06
C CYS A 130 8.70 -7.48 4.03
N SER A 131 8.91 -6.36 3.34
CA SER A 131 10.21 -5.68 3.29
C SER A 131 10.66 -5.17 4.66
N MET A 132 9.74 -4.57 5.43
CA MET A 132 10.01 -4.09 6.78
C MET A 132 10.43 -5.25 7.70
N THR A 133 9.67 -6.34 7.71
CA THR A 133 10.00 -7.53 8.50
C THR A 133 11.35 -8.12 8.10
N SER A 134 11.67 -8.19 6.81
CA SER A 134 12.97 -8.67 6.35
C SER A 134 14.13 -7.80 6.87
N CYS A 135 14.03 -6.49 6.71
CA CYS A 135 15.09 -5.57 7.13
C CYS A 135 15.23 -5.55 8.67
N SER A 136 14.11 -5.60 9.39
CA SER A 136 14.08 -5.66 10.86
C SER A 136 14.63 -6.97 11.40
N LEU A 137 14.31 -8.11 10.78
CA LEU A 137 14.89 -9.40 11.15
C LEU A 137 16.41 -9.37 10.96
N TYR A 138 16.88 -8.92 9.80
CA TYR A 138 18.30 -8.84 9.52
C TYR A 138 19.03 -7.91 10.50
N ALA A 139 18.47 -6.72 10.76
CA ALA A 139 18.99 -5.76 11.74
C ALA A 139 19.04 -6.36 13.16
N ASN A 140 17.95 -6.99 13.61
CA ASN A 140 17.87 -7.60 14.93
C ASN A 140 18.94 -8.68 15.14
N ARG A 141 19.26 -9.46 14.10
CA ARG A 141 20.34 -10.47 14.19
C ARG A 141 21.70 -9.81 14.38
N ILE A 142 22.02 -8.79 13.57
CA ILE A 142 23.26 -8.02 13.72
C ILE A 142 23.36 -7.42 15.13
N THR A 143 22.30 -6.78 15.60
CA THR A 143 22.28 -6.15 16.93
C THR A 143 22.43 -7.18 18.05
N SER A 144 21.75 -8.33 17.95
CA SER A 144 21.88 -9.39 18.95
C SER A 144 23.31 -9.96 19.03
N GLU A 145 23.98 -10.14 17.88
CA GLU A 145 25.36 -10.61 17.82
C GLU A 145 26.35 -9.55 18.34
N PHE A 146 26.07 -8.27 18.09
CA PHE A 146 26.94 -7.17 18.53
C PHE A 146 27.00 -7.04 20.07
N PHE A 147 25.86 -7.23 20.74
CA PHE A 147 25.72 -7.07 22.20
C PHE A 147 25.90 -8.36 23.00
N ASP A 148 26.04 -9.51 22.36
CA ASP A 148 26.29 -10.77 23.05
C ASP A 148 27.75 -10.82 23.57
N PRO A 149 27.98 -10.86 24.90
CA PRO A 149 29.32 -10.91 25.46
C PRO A 149 30.04 -12.24 25.18
N SER A 150 29.32 -13.29 24.79
CA SER A 150 29.89 -14.59 24.41
C SER A 150 30.28 -14.67 22.93
N PHE A 151 29.95 -13.65 22.13
CA PHE A 151 30.28 -13.60 20.71
C PHE A 151 31.70 -13.09 20.49
N VAL A 152 32.65 -14.02 20.36
CA VAL A 152 34.09 -13.76 20.14
C VAL A 152 34.41 -13.47 18.66
N ALA A 153 33.43 -13.65 17.76
CA ALA A 153 33.61 -13.40 16.33
C ALA A 153 33.54 -11.91 15.97
N GLN A 154 33.88 -11.60 14.71
CA GLN A 154 33.90 -10.23 14.22
C GLN A 154 32.52 -9.58 14.28
N LYS A 155 32.45 -8.39 14.90
CA LYS A 155 31.21 -7.63 15.05
C LYS A 155 30.87 -6.86 13.78
N TYR A 156 29.58 -6.74 13.51
CA TYR A 156 29.04 -6.03 12.35
C TYR A 156 28.13 -4.87 12.77
N GLU A 157 28.14 -3.83 11.94
CA GLU A 157 27.26 -2.67 11.99
C GLU A 157 26.19 -2.75 10.91
N LEU A 158 25.12 -1.97 11.10
CA LEU A 158 23.99 -1.87 10.17
C LEU A 158 24.44 -1.21 8.87
N GLY A 159 24.29 -1.91 7.75
CA GLY A 159 24.67 -1.39 6.44
C GLY A 159 23.62 -0.43 5.85
N ALA A 160 24.05 0.38 4.88
CA ALA A 160 23.22 1.36 4.17
C ALA A 160 21.95 0.76 3.54
N ALA A 161 22.01 -0.49 3.06
CA ALA A 161 20.88 -1.16 2.44
C ALA A 161 19.67 -1.27 3.37
N LEU A 162 19.90 -1.49 4.67
CA LEU A 162 18.82 -1.59 5.64
C LEU A 162 18.05 -0.26 5.71
N PHE A 163 18.73 0.88 5.79
CA PHE A 163 18.07 2.19 5.82
C PHE A 163 17.24 2.46 4.56
N ILE A 164 17.76 2.09 3.38
CA ILE A 164 17.03 2.20 2.10
C ILE A 164 15.78 1.30 2.12
N GLY A 165 15.91 0.07 2.61
CA GLY A 165 14.80 -0.88 2.72
C GLY A 165 13.70 -0.41 3.67
N TRP A 166 14.07 0.16 4.82
CA TRP A 166 13.12 0.74 5.78
C TRP A 166 12.41 1.97 5.21
N ALA A 167 13.13 2.85 4.52
CA ALA A 167 12.56 4.01 3.85
C ALA A 167 11.57 3.59 2.75
N GLY A 168 11.97 2.64 1.88
CA GLY A 168 11.11 2.09 0.84
C GLY A 168 9.85 1.41 1.39
N ALA A 169 10.01 0.57 2.42
CA ALA A 169 8.89 -0.08 3.10
C ALA A 169 7.90 0.91 3.71
N SER A 170 8.41 1.97 4.35
CA SER A 170 7.58 3.02 4.93
C SER A 170 6.76 3.76 3.87
N LEU A 171 7.40 4.10 2.73
CA LEU A 171 6.71 4.73 1.60
C LEU A 171 5.63 3.83 0.99
N CYS A 172 5.88 2.52 0.86
CA CYS A 172 4.88 1.55 0.41
C CYS A 172 3.67 1.49 1.37
N ILE A 173 3.91 1.45 2.67
CA ILE A 173 2.83 1.37 3.69
C ILE A 173 2.01 2.66 3.71
N ILE A 174 2.67 3.82 3.72
CA ILE A 174 2.02 5.13 3.73
C ILE A 174 1.23 5.32 2.42
N GLY A 175 1.88 5.11 1.28
CA GLY A 175 1.25 5.21 -0.03
C GLY A 175 0.05 4.27 -0.18
N GLY A 176 0.20 3.01 0.21
CA GLY A 176 -0.87 2.02 0.17
C GLY A 176 -2.05 2.37 1.09
N SER A 177 -1.76 2.93 2.28
CA SER A 177 -2.80 3.42 3.20
C SER A 177 -3.59 4.58 2.61
N ILE A 178 -2.91 5.58 2.02
CA ILE A 178 -3.57 6.70 1.34
C ILE A 178 -4.41 6.20 0.16
N PHE A 179 -3.91 5.21 -0.57
CA PHE A 179 -4.62 4.56 -1.68
C PHE A 179 -5.94 3.92 -1.21
N CYS A 180 -5.92 3.19 -0.09
CA CYS A 180 -7.11 2.60 0.54
C CYS A 180 -8.10 3.66 1.07
N PHE A 181 -7.63 4.69 1.79
CA PHE A 181 -8.49 5.70 2.40
C PHE A 181 -9.20 6.59 1.38
N SER A 182 -8.50 6.94 0.29
CA SER A 182 -9.06 7.72 -0.84
C SER A 182 -10.31 7.04 -1.44
N ILE A 183 -10.36 5.71 -1.39
CA ILE A 183 -11.46 4.91 -1.95
C ILE A 183 -12.57 4.69 -0.92
N ALA A 184 -12.22 4.48 0.35
CA ALA A 184 -13.18 4.34 1.43
C ALA A 184 -14.08 5.58 1.52
N GLU A 185 -13.50 6.78 1.40
CA GLU A 185 -14.27 8.04 1.38
C GLU A 185 -15.25 8.09 0.19
N ASN A 186 -14.84 7.60 -0.98
CA ASN A 186 -15.69 7.56 -2.17
C ASN A 186 -16.88 6.61 -2.00
N SER A 187 -16.66 5.45 -1.37
CA SER A 187 -17.74 4.46 -1.10
C SER A 187 -18.77 4.95 -0.09
N ASN A 188 -18.33 5.65 0.97
CA ASN A 188 -19.22 6.24 1.97
C ASN A 188 -20.02 7.41 1.40
N SER A 189 -19.41 8.22 0.54
CA SER A 189 -20.08 9.31 -0.19
C SER A 189 -21.19 8.77 -1.09
N ALA A 190 -20.92 7.70 -1.84
CA ALA A 190 -21.92 7.05 -2.68
C ALA A 190 -23.08 6.47 -1.84
N ARG A 191 -22.80 5.79 -0.72
CA ARG A 191 -23.85 5.27 0.19
C ARG A 191 -24.72 6.38 0.79
N ARG A 192 -24.13 7.54 1.17
CA ARG A 192 -24.91 8.69 1.66
C ARG A 192 -25.83 9.29 0.61
N GLY A 193 -25.42 9.29 -0.66
CA GLY A 193 -26.27 9.72 -1.78
C GLY A 193 -27.48 8.81 -2.02
N TYR A 194 -27.32 7.49 -1.87
CA TYR A 194 -28.43 6.55 -1.99
C TYR A 194 -29.41 6.59 -0.80
N ALA A 195 -28.95 6.97 0.39
CA ALA A 195 -29.81 7.11 1.57
C ALA A 195 -30.76 8.33 1.48
N TYR A 196 -30.49 9.31 0.61
CA TYR A 196 -31.30 10.54 0.51
C TYR A 196 -32.38 10.51 -0.59
N ASN A 197 -32.44 9.45 -1.41
CA ASN A 197 -33.45 9.30 -2.47
C ASN A 197 -34.63 8.38 -2.09
N GLY A 198 -34.78 8.03 -0.81
CA GLY A 198 -35.78 7.09 -0.32
C GLY A 198 -36.78 7.68 0.66
N ALA A 199 -37.33 8.89 0.43
CA ALA A 199 -38.51 9.37 1.15
C ALA A 199 -39.17 10.59 0.45
N ALA A 200 -39.69 10.41 -0.77
CA ALA A 200 -40.74 11.30 -1.26
C ALA A 200 -42.10 10.69 -0.87
N SER A 201 -42.47 10.80 0.41
CA SER A 201 -43.85 10.58 0.82
C SER A 201 -44.70 11.73 0.27
N VAL A 202 -45.51 11.43 -0.74
CA VAL A 202 -46.56 12.31 -1.24
C VAL A 202 -47.58 12.51 -0.10
N MET A 203 -47.43 13.58 0.68
CA MET A 203 -48.49 14.08 1.55
C MET A 203 -49.44 14.94 0.72
N SER A 204 -50.44 14.30 0.10
CA SER A 204 -51.57 14.99 -0.51
C SER A 204 -52.50 15.49 0.60
N SER A 205 -52.40 16.76 0.95
CA SER A 205 -53.32 17.45 1.87
C SER A 205 -54.76 17.42 1.32
N ARG A 206 -55.58 16.52 1.85
CA ARG A 206 -57.03 16.46 1.62
C ARG A 206 -57.70 17.49 2.53
N SER A 207 -58.08 18.63 1.96
CA SER A 207 -58.90 19.65 2.64
C SER A 207 -60.25 19.04 3.06
N LYS A 208 -60.49 18.94 4.37
CA LYS A 208 -61.79 18.65 4.97
C LYS A 208 -62.51 19.99 5.16
N VAL A 209 -63.49 20.28 4.29
CA VAL A 209 -64.51 21.29 4.56
C VAL A 209 -65.84 20.58 4.86
N HIS A 210 -66.48 21.10 5.89
CA HIS A 210 -67.58 20.60 6.70
C HIS A 210 -68.90 20.53 5.90
N ASN A 211 -69.62 19.40 5.98
CA ASN A 211 -70.99 19.27 5.45
C ASN A 211 -71.99 19.26 6.63
N SER A 212 -72.96 20.17 6.60
CA SER A 212 -74.16 20.08 7.43
C SER A 212 -75.40 20.60 6.69
N VAL A 213 -76.40 19.70 6.61
CA VAL A 213 -77.86 19.88 6.36
C VAL A 213 -78.34 19.90 4.89
N PRO A 214 -79.40 19.12 4.54
CA PRO A 214 -80.00 19.06 3.20
C PRO A 214 -81.25 19.94 3.06
N ASP A 215 -81.50 20.49 1.87
CA ASP A 215 -82.83 20.99 1.49
C ASP A 215 -83.17 20.69 0.01
N LYS A 216 -84.47 20.53 -0.23
CA LYS A 216 -85.15 19.85 -1.34
C LYS A 216 -85.41 20.74 -2.56
N THR A 217 -85.22 20.17 -3.77
CA THR A 217 -85.99 20.40 -5.05
C THR A 217 -86.08 21.81 -5.69
N PRO A 218 -86.47 21.98 -6.98
CA PRO A 218 -86.53 21.08 -8.17
C PRO A 218 -85.84 21.70 -9.44
N PRO A 219 -85.87 21.06 -10.63
CA PRO A 219 -85.01 21.41 -11.76
C PRO A 219 -85.65 22.42 -12.74
N LYS A 220 -84.82 23.11 -13.53
CA LYS A 220 -85.28 23.88 -14.70
C LYS A 220 -84.47 23.55 -15.96
N HIS A 221 -85.25 23.49 -17.03
CA HIS A 221 -85.03 22.96 -18.36
C HIS A 221 -84.81 24.12 -19.35
N PHE A 222 -84.30 23.79 -20.55
CA PHE A 222 -84.23 24.63 -21.78
C PHE A 222 -83.20 25.78 -21.78
N ASP A 223 -82.55 26.18 -22.88
CA ASP A 223 -82.70 25.80 -24.28
C ASP A 223 -81.41 26.08 -25.09
N LYS A 224 -81.44 25.51 -26.28
CA LYS A 224 -80.60 25.60 -27.46
C LYS A 224 -80.27 27.01 -27.99
N ASN A 225 -79.13 27.05 -28.69
CA ASN A 225 -78.75 27.86 -29.87
C ASN A 225 -78.21 29.29 -29.69
N ALA A 226 -76.98 29.51 -30.19
CA ALA A 226 -76.71 30.55 -31.19
C ALA A 226 -75.35 30.31 -31.84
N TYR A 227 -75.41 30.02 -33.13
CA TYR A 227 -74.33 30.04 -34.12
C TYR A 227 -74.01 31.50 -34.47
N VAL A 228 -72.73 31.85 -34.45
CA VAL A 228 -72.08 32.83 -35.33
C VAL A 228 -70.76 32.20 -35.77
#